data_AF-A0A956K873-F1
#
_entry.id   AF-A0A956K873-F1
#
_cell.length_a   1.000
_cell.length_b   1.000
_cell.length_c   1.000
_cell.angle_alpha   90.00
_cell.angle_beta   90.00
_cell.angle_gamma   90.00
#
_symmetry.space_group_name_H-M   'P 1'
#
loop_
_entity.id
_entity.type
_entity.pdbx_description
1 polymer ?
#
loop_
_entity_poly.entity_id
_entity_poly.type
_entity_poly.pdbx_seq_one_letter_code
_entity_poly.pdbx_strand_id
1 'polypeptide(L)'
;MRRRTCLSSLLTILSLALAPAACGDDGGGSGDEIGDPDNGSSVGSSDGATDSGSSDGTTSDGTTSAGTTSDSTGTTTGDTTESDDNGTGFKFDLPIPDSNGGNACNGMGGEDVEFSYIWVANTAEGTLSKINTQTLVEEGRFITRPDHLGRPSRTSVNLAGDVAVANRDGGVSKFLARSEDCPDLNGTPGIQTSTGKADVKAWDVEECRAWHTPFNGVANRPVAWTAGELDPQTCTFVGQKLWTSTSNLAVPGSMMVNRLDGDSGTIEDTIPAPGVDIGSWGAYGGAVDGENNFWFSTHGSANPPTLSRVTYDDLVLTTWPVPAGVAPYGMTFDSEGYAWVAGYAGGVARFDPDSESWDVVPQVTGLGMQADGQGRVWVGTYGGMGTGVAAIDVQTLEVLDFIPIAAGVTKGVSIDFFGYVWVVDMASSAYRVDPDTHEYTSYDGLDSAYTYSDMTGAGLKNVAFPAR
;
A
#
# COMPACT_ATOMS: atom_id res chain seq x y z
N MET A 1 33.10 -83.48 19.02
CA MET A 1 31.92 -83.93 18.23
C MET A 1 31.26 -82.66 17.69
N ARG A 2 31.16 -82.42 16.37
CA ARG A 2 29.96 -82.66 15.50
C ARG A 2 28.62 -82.38 16.21
N ARG A 3 27.68 -81.58 15.68
CA ARG A 3 27.34 -81.14 14.29
C ARG A 3 27.43 -79.59 14.16
N ARG A 4 27.71 -78.90 13.03
CA ARG A 4 27.12 -78.84 11.65
C ARG A 4 25.64 -78.40 11.66
N THR A 5 25.13 -77.46 10.86
CA THR A 5 25.46 -76.88 9.51
C THR A 5 25.49 -75.32 9.51
N CYS A 6 26.12 -74.53 8.61
CA CYS A 6 26.13 -74.41 7.12
C CYS A 6 24.82 -73.84 6.53
N LEU A 7 24.77 -72.89 5.56
CA LEU A 7 25.82 -72.24 4.71
C LEU A 7 25.37 -70.88 4.07
N SER A 8 26.32 -70.07 3.56
CA SER A 8 26.33 -69.13 2.38
C SER A 8 25.02 -68.45 1.92
N SER A 9 24.86 -67.11 1.91
CA SER A 9 25.51 -66.05 1.07
C SER A 9 25.18 -66.08 -0.44
N LEU A 10 24.74 -64.93 -0.98
CA LEU A 10 25.41 -64.22 -2.09
C LEU A 10 24.95 -62.73 -2.20
N LEU A 11 25.60 -61.96 -3.09
CA LEU A 11 25.50 -60.49 -3.22
C LEU A 11 25.57 -60.10 -4.72
N THR A 12 24.63 -59.28 -5.21
CA THR A 12 24.72 -58.66 -6.54
C THR A 12 24.04 -57.28 -6.56
N ILE A 13 24.64 -56.32 -7.28
CA ILE A 13 24.10 -55.00 -7.59
C ILE A 13 23.64 -55.02 -9.05
N LEU A 14 22.51 -54.38 -9.40
CA LEU A 14 22.32 -53.84 -10.74
C LEU A 14 21.38 -52.62 -10.75
N SER A 15 21.84 -51.54 -11.37
CA SER A 15 21.08 -50.35 -11.71
C SER A 15 20.56 -50.43 -13.15
N LEU A 16 19.35 -49.94 -13.44
CA LEU A 16 18.89 -49.72 -14.81
C LEU A 16 17.96 -48.51 -14.88
N ALA A 17 18.20 -47.62 -15.85
CA ALA A 17 17.33 -46.48 -16.16
C ALA A 17 16.45 -46.83 -17.37
N LEU A 18 15.21 -46.30 -17.41
CA LEU A 18 14.30 -46.44 -18.55
C LEU A 18 13.63 -45.11 -18.91
N ALA A 19 13.84 -44.69 -20.15
CA ALA A 19 13.03 -43.76 -20.94
C ALA A 19 13.48 -43.88 -22.42
N PRO A 20 12.70 -43.45 -23.43
CA PRO A 20 11.26 -43.15 -23.45
C PRO A 20 10.49 -44.01 -24.47
N ALA A 21 9.17 -43.84 -24.55
CA ALA A 21 8.36 -44.14 -25.74
C ALA A 21 7.14 -43.21 -25.76
N ALA A 22 6.78 -42.66 -26.92
CA ALA A 22 5.75 -41.62 -27.04
C ALA A 22 4.89 -41.75 -28.31
N CYS A 23 3.59 -41.47 -28.14
CA CYS A 23 2.51 -41.00 -29.03
C CYS A 23 1.38 -40.60 -28.04
N GLY A 24 0.66 -39.48 -28.11
CA GLY A 24 0.07 -38.82 -29.30
C GLY A 24 -1.30 -39.46 -29.59
N ASP A 25 -2.43 -38.74 -29.74
CA ASP A 25 -2.75 -37.29 -29.80
C ASP A 25 -4.26 -37.15 -29.44
N ASP A 26 -4.89 -36.07 -28.93
CA ASP A 26 -4.55 -34.71 -28.44
C ASP A 26 -5.75 -34.20 -27.56
N GLY A 27 -5.64 -33.06 -26.85
CA GLY A 27 -6.77 -32.40 -26.15
C GLY A 27 -6.39 -31.29 -25.16
N GLY A 28 -6.15 -30.06 -25.63
CA GLY A 28 -5.59 -28.96 -24.83
C GLY A 28 -6.54 -28.28 -23.82
N GLY A 29 -5.94 -27.83 -22.71
CA GLY A 29 -6.56 -26.97 -21.68
C GLY A 29 -5.47 -26.32 -20.83
N SER A 30 -4.94 -25.19 -21.29
CA SER A 30 -3.85 -24.46 -20.63
C SER A 30 -4.36 -23.66 -19.43
N GLY A 31 -4.06 -24.13 -18.21
CA GLY A 31 -4.08 -23.30 -17.02
C GLY A 31 -2.69 -22.72 -16.79
N ASP A 32 -2.56 -21.40 -16.82
CA ASP A 32 -1.30 -20.71 -16.54
C ASP A 32 -1.05 -20.66 -15.03
N GLU A 33 -0.19 -21.55 -14.52
CA GLU A 33 0.33 -21.47 -13.15
C GLU A 33 1.33 -20.30 -13.01
N ILE A 34 0.80 -19.09 -12.84
CA ILE A 34 1.59 -17.90 -12.51
C ILE A 34 2.05 -18.00 -11.04
N GLY A 35 3.36 -18.05 -10.84
CA GLY A 35 3.98 -18.21 -9.51
C GLY A 35 3.89 -16.97 -8.61
N ASP A 36 4.12 -17.18 -7.31
CA ASP A 36 4.10 -16.14 -6.26
C ASP A 36 5.07 -14.98 -6.58
N PRO A 37 4.58 -13.72 -6.73
CA PRO A 37 5.42 -12.57 -7.06
C PRO A 37 6.32 -12.07 -5.90
N ASP A 38 6.18 -12.57 -4.66
CA ASP A 38 7.08 -12.22 -3.55
C ASP A 38 8.41 -13.04 -3.58
N ASN A 39 8.55 -14.07 -4.44
CA ASN A 39 9.72 -14.97 -4.43
C ASN A 39 10.95 -14.44 -5.20
N GLY A 40 11.55 -13.36 -4.72
CA GLY A 40 12.66 -12.67 -5.40
C GLY A 40 13.81 -12.20 -4.51
N SER A 41 14.62 -13.13 -3.95
CA SER A 41 15.95 -12.75 -3.43
C SER A 41 16.93 -13.93 -3.25
N SER A 42 18.03 -13.93 -4.01
CA SER A 42 19.23 -14.72 -3.70
C SER A 42 20.50 -13.96 -4.13
N VAL A 43 21.32 -13.54 -3.18
CA VAL A 43 22.57 -12.80 -3.43
C VAL A 43 23.69 -13.75 -3.86
N GLY A 44 24.46 -13.38 -4.89
CA GLY A 44 25.67 -14.09 -5.30
C GLY A 44 26.64 -13.16 -6.04
N SER A 45 27.81 -12.90 -5.47
CA SER A 45 28.84 -12.02 -6.03
C SER A 45 30.03 -12.80 -6.59
N SER A 46 30.51 -12.45 -7.79
CA SER A 46 31.96 -12.23 -8.07
C SER A 46 32.26 -11.94 -9.56
N ASP A 47 32.97 -10.85 -9.81
CA ASP A 47 34.04 -10.65 -10.80
C ASP A 47 33.93 -11.17 -12.26
N GLY A 48 33.64 -10.25 -13.18
CA GLY A 48 34.71 -9.59 -13.95
C GLY A 48 35.26 -10.22 -15.24
N ALA A 49 35.02 -9.55 -16.38
CA ALA A 49 35.96 -9.46 -17.51
C ALA A 49 35.62 -8.26 -18.43
N THR A 50 36.63 -7.71 -19.11
CA THR A 50 36.54 -6.59 -20.07
C THR A 50 36.54 -7.06 -21.53
N ASP A 51 35.91 -6.29 -22.43
CA ASP A 51 36.61 -5.82 -23.64
C ASP A 51 36.03 -4.49 -24.16
N SER A 52 36.72 -3.84 -25.10
CA SER A 52 36.46 -2.49 -25.61
C SER A 52 36.06 -2.47 -27.09
N GLY A 53 35.33 -1.45 -27.53
CA GLY A 53 34.97 -1.27 -28.94
C GLY A 53 34.60 0.18 -29.28
N SER A 54 35.60 1.00 -29.61
CA SER A 54 35.43 2.43 -29.92
C SER A 54 35.90 2.77 -31.33
N SER A 55 35.05 3.39 -32.15
CA SER A 55 35.44 4.30 -33.24
C SER A 55 34.23 5.01 -33.89
N ASP A 56 34.38 6.06 -34.69
CA ASP A 56 34.99 7.40 -34.43
C ASP A 56 34.57 8.35 -35.59
N GLY A 57 34.50 9.67 -35.35
CA GLY A 57 34.36 10.72 -36.37
C GLY A 57 32.99 10.90 -37.06
N THR A 58 32.65 12.06 -37.65
CA THR A 58 33.36 13.36 -37.69
C THR A 58 32.42 14.53 -38.05
N THR A 59 32.86 15.74 -37.68
CA THR A 59 32.43 17.10 -38.14
C THR A 59 32.41 17.25 -39.70
N SER A 60 31.82 18.25 -40.38
CA SER A 60 31.16 19.56 -40.08
C SER A 60 30.31 19.98 -41.34
N ASP A 61 29.67 21.13 -41.57
CA ASP A 61 29.53 22.47 -40.92
C ASP A 61 28.24 23.19 -41.44
N GLY A 62 27.97 24.47 -41.08
CA GLY A 62 27.09 25.34 -41.88
C GLY A 62 26.29 26.49 -41.20
N THR A 63 26.81 27.72 -41.20
CA THR A 63 26.08 29.00 -40.92
C THR A 63 25.03 29.35 -42.01
N THR A 64 24.07 30.31 -41.87
CA THR A 64 24.15 31.68 -41.28
C THR A 64 22.78 32.31 -40.97
N SER A 65 22.77 33.41 -40.21
CA SER A 65 21.65 34.17 -39.61
C SER A 65 20.72 35.01 -40.52
N ALA A 66 19.48 35.26 -40.05
CA ALA A 66 18.81 36.58 -39.96
C ALA A 66 17.46 36.46 -39.19
N GLY A 67 16.93 37.45 -38.44
CA GLY A 67 17.56 38.70 -37.96
C GLY A 67 16.61 39.86 -37.62
N THR A 68 15.99 39.88 -36.41
CA THR A 68 15.27 41.04 -35.76
C THR A 68 13.99 41.57 -36.48
N THR A 69 13.04 42.32 -35.89
CA THR A 69 13.01 43.27 -34.75
C THR A 69 11.67 43.28 -33.97
N SER A 70 11.74 43.75 -32.71
CA SER A 70 10.85 44.65 -31.92
C SER A 70 9.51 45.18 -32.49
N ASP A 71 8.52 45.64 -31.69
CA ASP A 71 8.22 45.59 -30.23
C ASP A 71 6.83 46.27 -29.95
N SER A 72 6.32 46.12 -28.72
CA SER A 72 5.60 47.15 -27.92
C SER A 72 4.06 47.29 -27.89
N THR A 73 3.50 46.89 -26.74
CA THR A 73 2.42 47.54 -25.93
C THR A 73 1.00 47.79 -26.47
N GLY A 74 0.00 47.57 -25.59
CA GLY A 74 -1.39 48.06 -25.75
C GLY A 74 -2.34 47.59 -24.63
N THR A 75 -2.59 48.43 -23.62
CA THR A 75 -3.39 48.11 -22.41
C THR A 75 -4.73 48.86 -22.39
N THR A 76 -5.86 48.21 -22.05
CA THR A 76 -6.91 48.72 -21.12
C THR A 76 -8.11 47.77 -20.93
N THR A 77 -8.39 47.44 -19.65
CA THR A 77 -9.68 47.23 -18.94
C THR A 77 -11.04 47.40 -19.65
N GLY A 78 -12.07 46.58 -19.31
CA GLY A 78 -13.45 46.88 -19.75
C GLY A 78 -14.69 46.03 -19.39
N ASP A 79 -14.74 45.28 -18.28
CA ASP A 79 -15.96 44.80 -17.56
C ASP A 79 -17.08 43.92 -18.24
N THR A 80 -17.91 43.31 -17.38
CA THR A 80 -18.99 42.30 -17.58
C THR A 80 -19.81 42.21 -18.89
N THR A 81 -20.06 40.97 -19.34
CA THR A 81 -21.42 40.40 -19.51
C THR A 81 -21.41 38.88 -19.23
N GLU A 82 -22.53 38.34 -18.76
CA GLU A 82 -22.72 36.90 -18.51
C GLU A 82 -22.71 36.07 -19.81
N SER A 83 -22.24 34.83 -19.71
CA SER A 83 -22.49 33.77 -20.69
C SER A 83 -22.55 32.42 -19.99
N ASP A 84 -23.73 31.81 -19.92
CA ASP A 84 -23.91 30.45 -19.45
C ASP A 84 -23.17 29.48 -20.38
N ASP A 85 -22.01 28.96 -19.96
CA ASP A 85 -21.38 27.83 -20.63
C ASP A 85 -21.60 26.59 -19.77
N ASN A 86 -22.44 25.67 -20.27
CA ASN A 86 -23.02 24.58 -19.49
C ASN A 86 -22.08 23.36 -19.44
N GLY A 87 -20.81 23.61 -19.08
CA GLY A 87 -19.79 22.60 -18.93
C GLY A 87 -20.09 21.70 -17.74
N THR A 88 -20.34 20.41 -18.01
CA THR A 88 -20.63 19.38 -17.01
C THR A 88 -19.37 18.97 -16.23
N GLY A 89 -18.80 19.91 -15.49
CA GLY A 89 -17.76 19.64 -14.50
C GLY A 89 -18.39 19.05 -13.25
N PHE A 90 -18.52 17.72 -13.22
CA PHE A 90 -18.77 17.01 -11.96
C PHE A 90 -17.63 17.35 -11.00
N LYS A 91 -18.01 17.85 -9.83
CA LYS A 91 -17.11 18.07 -8.69
C LYS A 91 -17.64 17.22 -7.55
N PHE A 92 -16.75 16.74 -6.71
CA PHE A 92 -17.09 15.80 -5.64
C PHE A 92 -18.01 16.46 -4.60
N ASP A 93 -19.31 16.17 -4.71
CA ASP A 93 -20.23 16.22 -3.57
C ASP A 93 -19.86 15.06 -2.63
N LEU A 94 -18.79 15.23 -1.84
CA LEU A 94 -18.62 14.45 -0.62
C LEU A 94 -19.71 14.88 0.38
N PRO A 95 -20.59 13.99 0.86
CA PRO A 95 -21.65 14.35 1.80
C PRO A 95 -21.09 14.65 3.19
N ILE A 96 -20.51 15.84 3.37
CA ILE A 96 -20.13 16.38 4.68
C ILE A 96 -21.42 16.54 5.50
N PRO A 97 -21.58 15.87 6.64
CA PRO A 97 -22.81 15.98 7.42
C PRO A 97 -22.96 17.40 7.99
N ASP A 98 -23.90 18.18 7.45
CA ASP A 98 -24.25 19.53 7.93
C ASP A 98 -24.96 19.46 9.29
N SER A 99 -24.17 19.09 10.30
CA SER A 99 -24.63 18.83 11.65
C SER A 99 -25.02 20.15 12.32
N ASN A 100 -26.33 20.39 12.41
CA ASN A 100 -26.95 21.55 13.06
C ASN A 100 -26.64 21.57 14.57
N GLY A 101 -25.40 21.91 14.93
CA GLY A 101 -24.82 21.71 16.26
C GLY A 101 -23.77 22.74 16.67
N GLY A 102 -23.46 23.74 15.81
CA GLY A 102 -22.71 24.94 16.21
C GLY A 102 -21.28 24.70 16.72
N ASN A 103 -20.58 23.71 16.16
CA ASN A 103 -19.20 23.41 16.53
C ASN A 103 -18.22 24.37 15.84
N ALA A 104 -17.13 24.75 16.52
CA ALA A 104 -16.19 25.75 16.00
C ALA A 104 -15.32 25.24 14.83
N CYS A 105 -15.26 23.92 14.64
CA CYS A 105 -14.43 23.20 13.67
C CYS A 105 -15.20 22.83 12.39
N ASN A 106 -16.23 23.60 12.01
CA ASN A 106 -16.99 23.37 10.79
C ASN A 106 -16.04 23.37 9.57
N GLY A 107 -15.88 22.20 8.95
CA GLY A 107 -15.01 22.02 7.78
C GLY A 107 -13.56 21.67 8.09
N MET A 108 -13.26 20.85 9.11
CA MET A 108 -11.90 20.28 9.33
C MET A 108 -11.90 18.79 9.71
N GLY A 109 -12.55 17.95 8.89
CA GLY A 109 -12.29 16.50 8.85
C GLY A 109 -11.10 16.15 7.94
N GLY A 110 -10.03 16.95 7.98
CA GLY A 110 -9.01 17.01 6.94
C GLY A 110 -9.55 17.65 5.65
N GLU A 111 -9.66 18.98 5.65
CA GLU A 111 -10.19 19.82 4.55
C GLU A 111 -9.26 21.00 4.19
N ASP A 112 -8.04 21.03 4.72
CA ASP A 112 -6.98 21.90 4.19
C ASP A 112 -6.57 21.38 2.80
N VAL A 113 -7.33 21.79 1.77
CA VAL A 113 -7.14 21.41 0.35
C VAL A 113 -5.74 21.80 -0.18
N GLU A 114 -5.00 22.61 0.57
CA GLU A 114 -3.61 22.99 0.33
C GLU A 114 -2.60 21.85 0.61
N PHE A 115 -2.95 20.80 1.38
CA PHE A 115 -2.13 19.59 1.49
C PHE A 115 -2.88 18.29 1.14
N SER A 116 -2.36 17.57 0.14
CA SER A 116 -2.79 16.21 -0.22
C SER A 116 -1.57 15.43 -0.68
N TYR A 117 -1.26 14.33 0.02
CA TYR A 117 -0.05 13.54 -0.17
C TYR A 117 -0.37 12.06 -0.36
N ILE A 118 0.40 11.41 -1.23
CA ILE A 118 0.54 9.95 -1.25
C ILE A 118 1.92 9.57 -0.73
N TRP A 119 1.95 8.59 0.17
CA TRP A 119 3.16 8.09 0.80
C TRP A 119 3.48 6.67 0.33
N VAL A 120 4.65 6.47 -0.30
CA VAL A 120 5.00 5.23 -0.99
C VAL A 120 6.36 4.69 -0.56
N ALA A 121 6.38 3.45 -0.07
CA ALA A 121 7.58 2.75 0.38
C ALA A 121 8.40 2.19 -0.80
N ASN A 122 9.69 2.55 -0.81
CA ASN A 122 10.71 2.06 -1.74
C ASN A 122 11.45 0.88 -1.07
N THR A 123 11.01 -0.37 -1.29
CA THR A 123 11.44 -1.47 -0.40
C THR A 123 12.89 -1.92 -0.61
N ALA A 124 13.52 -1.63 -1.75
CA ALA A 124 14.93 -1.98 -1.97
C ALA A 124 15.88 -0.89 -1.46
N GLU A 125 15.51 0.38 -1.63
CA GLU A 125 16.26 1.53 -1.13
C GLU A 125 16.17 1.67 0.40
N GLY A 126 15.07 1.21 1.01
CA GLY A 126 14.82 1.35 2.45
C GLY A 126 14.18 2.69 2.84
N THR A 127 13.58 3.40 1.88
CA THR A 127 13.03 4.75 2.07
C THR A 127 11.51 4.81 1.90
N LEU A 128 10.94 5.96 2.25
CA LEU A 128 9.54 6.34 2.05
C LEU A 128 9.48 7.66 1.29
N SER A 129 8.79 7.71 0.16
CA SER A 129 8.54 8.91 -0.63
C SER A 129 7.25 9.61 -0.20
N LYS A 130 7.27 10.94 -0.10
CA LYS A 130 6.09 11.82 0.01
C LYS A 130 5.86 12.53 -1.31
N ILE A 131 4.75 12.24 -2.00
CA ILE A 131 4.42 12.83 -3.31
C ILE A 131 3.15 13.66 -3.18
N ASN A 132 3.21 14.92 -3.61
CA ASN A 132 2.07 15.83 -3.65
C ASN A 132 1.10 15.38 -4.74
N THR A 133 -0.15 15.07 -4.37
CA THR A 133 -1.06 14.42 -5.31
C THR A 133 -1.60 15.34 -6.40
N GLN A 134 -1.53 16.67 -6.21
CA GLN A 134 -1.91 17.65 -7.23
C GLN A 134 -0.82 17.84 -8.27
N THR A 135 0.43 18.00 -7.82
CA THR A 135 1.58 18.40 -8.68
C THR A 135 2.42 17.24 -9.20
N LEU A 136 2.27 16.04 -8.62
CA LEU A 136 3.14 14.87 -8.80
C LEU A 136 4.62 15.12 -8.46
N VAL A 137 4.92 16.17 -7.69
CA VAL A 137 6.26 16.43 -7.16
C VAL A 137 6.46 15.59 -5.89
N GLU A 138 7.59 14.87 -5.83
CA GLU A 138 8.07 14.29 -4.57
C GLU A 138 8.70 15.39 -3.73
N GLU A 139 8.11 15.66 -2.56
CA GLU A 139 8.51 16.72 -1.64
C GLU A 139 9.32 16.20 -0.43
N GLY A 140 9.61 14.90 -0.37
CA GLY A 140 10.43 14.29 0.67
C GLY A 140 10.72 12.82 0.39
N ARG A 141 11.93 12.36 0.76
CA ARG A 141 12.30 10.95 0.75
C ARG A 141 13.08 10.59 2.01
N PHE A 142 12.50 9.69 2.81
CA PHE A 142 12.88 9.49 4.20
C PHE A 142 13.42 8.09 4.46
N ILE A 143 14.56 7.97 5.14
CA ILE A 143 15.10 6.69 5.61
C ILE A 143 14.14 6.10 6.65
N THR A 144 13.69 4.85 6.48
CA THR A 144 12.58 4.29 7.30
C THR A 144 13.00 3.55 8.56
N ARG A 145 14.29 3.24 8.75
CA ARG A 145 14.86 2.53 9.90
C ARG A 145 16.34 2.94 10.13
N PRO A 146 16.88 2.97 11.36
CA PRO A 146 18.23 3.50 11.66
C PRO A 146 19.40 2.86 10.88
N ASP A 147 19.29 1.59 10.52
CA ASP A 147 20.32 0.85 9.77
C ASP A 147 20.11 0.87 8.24
N HIS A 148 19.07 1.57 7.76
CA HIS A 148 18.58 1.58 6.37
C HIS A 148 18.01 0.23 5.86
N LEU A 149 17.99 -0.83 6.67
CA LEU A 149 17.63 -2.21 6.26
C LEU A 149 16.18 -2.58 6.61
N GLY A 150 15.25 -1.61 6.57
CA GLY A 150 13.87 -1.82 7.02
C GLY A 150 13.01 -2.66 6.09
N ARG A 151 13.27 -2.62 4.78
CA ARG A 151 12.39 -3.16 3.72
C ARG A 151 10.92 -2.72 3.94
N PRO A 152 10.65 -1.40 3.99
CA PRO A 152 9.33 -0.85 4.26
C PRO A 152 8.30 -1.37 3.25
N SER A 153 7.06 -1.57 3.67
CA SER A 153 6.05 -2.24 2.83
C SER A 153 4.60 -1.80 2.97
N ARG A 154 4.25 -1.19 4.10
CA ARG A 154 2.90 -0.71 4.37
C ARG A 154 2.98 0.67 4.97
N THR A 155 2.08 1.53 4.53
CA THR A 155 1.78 2.82 5.12
C THR A 155 0.38 2.80 5.71
N SER A 156 0.15 3.67 6.69
CA SER A 156 -1.16 4.20 7.01
C SER A 156 -0.99 5.68 7.30
N VAL A 157 -1.96 6.49 6.90
CA VAL A 157 -1.94 7.95 7.05
C VAL A 157 -3.05 8.37 8.00
N ASN A 158 -2.76 9.26 8.95
CA ASN A 158 -3.74 9.74 9.93
C ASN A 158 -4.58 10.90 9.37
N LEU A 159 -5.58 11.34 10.16
CA LEU A 159 -6.45 12.48 9.80
C LEU A 159 -5.75 13.86 9.78
N ALA A 160 -4.43 13.92 10.06
CA ALA A 160 -3.59 15.10 9.88
C ALA A 160 -2.63 14.98 8.67
N GLY A 161 -2.67 13.87 7.93
CA GLY A 161 -1.78 13.58 6.79
C GLY A 161 -0.44 12.93 7.16
N ASP A 162 -0.12 12.77 8.45
CA ASP A 162 1.09 12.10 8.92
C ASP A 162 1.05 10.61 8.57
N VAL A 163 2.19 10.05 8.18
CA VAL A 163 2.30 8.63 7.84
C VAL A 163 2.99 7.83 8.94
N ALA A 164 2.49 6.62 9.18
CA ALA A 164 3.24 5.56 9.82
C ALA A 164 3.64 4.50 8.78
N VAL A 165 4.90 4.06 8.80
CA VAL A 165 5.42 3.05 7.87
C VAL A 165 5.96 1.82 8.61
N ALA A 166 5.54 0.63 8.17
CA ALA A 166 5.96 -0.65 8.73
C ALA A 166 7.10 -1.30 7.92
N ASN A 167 8.15 -1.69 8.64
CA ASN A 167 9.38 -2.29 8.11
C ASN A 167 9.34 -3.81 8.24
N ARG A 168 9.36 -4.56 7.12
CA ARG A 168 9.20 -6.04 7.13
C ARG A 168 10.25 -6.77 7.94
N ASP A 169 11.45 -6.21 8.05
CA ASP A 169 12.57 -6.79 8.80
C ASP A 169 12.61 -6.30 10.26
N GLY A 170 11.58 -5.59 10.71
CA GLY A 170 11.33 -5.13 12.08
C GLY A 170 11.30 -3.61 12.22
N GLY A 171 10.33 -3.09 12.99
CA GLY A 171 10.18 -1.68 13.35
C GLY A 171 9.03 -0.93 12.65
N VAL A 172 8.61 0.19 13.23
CA VAL A 172 7.66 1.16 12.66
C VAL A 172 8.21 2.58 12.85
N SER A 173 7.95 3.49 11.92
CA SER A 173 8.36 4.91 12.02
C SER A 173 7.21 5.84 11.66
N LYS A 174 7.06 6.97 12.37
CA LYS A 174 6.14 8.06 12.00
C LYS A 174 6.90 9.22 11.34
N PHE A 175 6.36 9.75 10.24
CA PHE A 175 6.83 10.97 9.59
C PHE A 175 5.69 12.00 9.49
N LEU A 176 6.01 13.25 9.77
CA LEU A 176 5.06 14.36 9.78
C LEU A 176 4.83 14.89 8.36
N ALA A 177 3.60 15.30 8.06
CA ALA A 177 3.24 15.73 6.70
C ALA A 177 3.82 17.09 6.31
N ARG A 178 3.68 18.08 7.19
CA ARG A 178 4.03 19.48 6.95
C ARG A 178 5.32 19.81 7.70
N SER A 179 6.23 20.52 7.04
CA SER A 179 7.54 20.88 7.63
C SER A 179 7.44 21.84 8.80
N GLU A 180 6.33 22.55 8.94
CA GLU A 180 6.03 23.46 10.05
C GLU A 180 5.59 22.77 11.36
N ASP A 181 5.10 21.52 11.28
CA ASP A 181 4.83 20.69 12.46
C ASP A 181 6.11 20.01 13.01
N CYS A 182 7.19 20.00 12.23
CA CYS A 182 8.41 19.29 12.56
C CYS A 182 9.26 20.06 13.60
N PRO A 183 9.74 19.42 14.67
CA PRO A 183 10.55 20.07 15.70
C PRO A 183 11.99 20.33 15.22
N ASP A 184 12.56 21.47 15.61
CA ASP A 184 14.02 21.68 15.62
C ASP A 184 14.61 20.81 16.76
N LEU A 185 15.38 19.79 16.37
CA LEU A 185 16.00 18.80 17.25
C LEU A 185 17.50 19.06 17.45
N ASN A 186 18.14 19.87 16.59
CA ASN A 186 19.60 20.00 16.53
C ASN A 186 20.14 21.44 16.64
N GLY A 187 19.29 22.46 16.57
CA GLY A 187 19.62 23.87 16.69
C GLY A 187 20.13 24.52 15.39
N THR A 188 20.00 23.86 14.24
CA THR A 188 20.33 24.45 12.94
C THR A 188 19.16 25.33 12.46
N PRO A 189 19.40 26.56 11.97
CA PRO A 189 18.31 27.44 11.54
C PRO A 189 17.47 26.87 10.39
N GLY A 190 16.22 26.53 10.69
CA GLY A 190 15.24 25.93 9.76
C GLY A 190 15.26 24.40 9.80
N ILE A 191 14.13 23.77 9.50
CA ILE A 191 13.94 22.32 9.63
C ILE A 191 14.77 21.54 8.61
N GLN A 192 15.54 20.58 9.09
CA GLN A 192 16.43 19.71 8.30
C GLN A 192 15.68 18.46 7.79
N THR A 193 14.64 18.68 6.99
CA THR A 193 13.85 17.63 6.31
C THR A 193 14.32 17.38 4.89
N SER A 194 14.20 16.15 4.40
CA SER A 194 14.32 15.83 2.97
C SER A 194 13.37 16.66 2.10
N THR A 195 13.82 17.04 0.90
CA THR A 195 12.98 17.66 -0.14
C THR A 195 12.79 16.76 -1.39
N GLY A 196 13.00 15.43 -1.27
CA GLY A 196 12.81 14.45 -2.35
C GLY A 196 14.04 13.57 -2.62
N LYS A 197 13.98 12.70 -3.65
CA LYS A 197 15.01 11.66 -3.95
C LYS A 197 16.45 12.19 -4.07
N ALA A 198 16.64 13.43 -4.50
CA ALA A 198 17.96 14.04 -4.64
C ALA A 198 18.54 14.57 -3.30
N ASP A 199 17.76 14.58 -2.22
CA ASP A 199 18.08 15.17 -0.93
C ASP A 199 17.57 14.29 0.23
N VAL A 200 17.95 13.00 0.22
CA VAL A 200 17.69 12.08 1.33
C VAL A 200 18.59 12.44 2.52
N LYS A 201 18.00 12.83 3.65
CA LYS A 201 18.76 13.15 4.87
C LYS A 201 19.30 11.88 5.53
N ALA A 202 20.44 12.00 6.20
CA ALA A 202 20.94 10.95 7.08
C ALA A 202 20.00 10.77 8.28
N TRP A 203 19.95 9.56 8.85
CA TRP A 203 18.98 9.22 9.90
C TRP A 203 18.96 10.22 11.07
N ASP A 204 20.11 10.55 11.65
CA ASP A 204 20.22 11.49 12.79
C ASP A 204 20.13 12.99 12.39
N VAL A 205 19.84 13.28 11.11
CA VAL A 205 19.64 14.64 10.59
C VAL A 205 18.17 14.91 10.23
N GLU A 206 17.40 13.87 9.91
CA GLU A 206 15.98 14.00 9.52
C GLU A 206 15.08 14.39 10.70
N GLU A 207 14.54 15.61 10.66
CA GLU A 207 13.74 16.22 11.72
C GLU A 207 12.23 16.01 11.59
N CYS A 208 11.71 15.71 10.39
CA CYS A 208 10.29 15.41 10.19
C CYS A 208 9.92 13.95 10.54
N ARG A 209 10.88 13.13 11.00
CA ARG A 209 10.59 11.84 11.63
C ARG A 209 10.24 12.05 13.10
N ALA A 210 8.94 12.01 13.43
CA ALA A 210 8.46 12.14 14.80
C ALA A 210 9.02 11.06 15.74
N TRP A 211 9.00 9.79 15.33
CA TRP A 211 9.51 8.68 16.15
C TRP A 211 9.85 7.42 15.32
N HIS A 212 10.60 6.50 15.96
CA HIS A 212 10.83 5.14 15.47
C HIS A 212 10.73 4.14 16.62
N THR A 213 9.85 3.15 16.48
CA THR A 213 9.62 2.08 17.47
C THR A 213 10.18 0.77 16.93
N PRO A 214 11.27 0.23 17.50
CA PRO A 214 11.87 -1.01 17.04
C PRO A 214 11.06 -2.23 17.48
N PHE A 215 10.89 -3.20 16.58
CA PHE A 215 10.30 -4.50 16.90
C PHE A 215 11.31 -5.62 16.68
N ASN A 216 11.41 -6.54 17.65
CA ASN A 216 12.22 -7.75 17.55
C ASN A 216 11.55 -8.84 16.67
N GLY A 217 10.24 -8.74 16.46
CA GLY A 217 9.50 -9.61 15.55
C GLY A 217 9.65 -9.13 14.11
N VAL A 218 9.96 -10.05 13.21
CA VAL A 218 9.99 -9.81 11.76
C VAL A 218 8.58 -9.87 11.17
N ALA A 219 8.50 -9.83 9.83
CA ALA A 219 7.26 -9.89 9.05
C ALA A 219 6.25 -8.78 9.40
N ASN A 220 6.73 -7.68 10.00
CA ASN A 220 5.89 -6.54 10.32
C ASN A 220 5.35 -5.93 9.01
N ARG A 221 4.06 -6.16 8.78
CA ARG A 221 3.35 -5.73 7.57
C ARG A 221 2.22 -4.79 7.95
N PRO A 222 1.02 -5.24 8.34
CA PRO A 222 -0.12 -4.35 8.45
C PRO A 222 0.11 -3.26 9.49
N VAL A 223 -0.33 -2.05 9.13
CA VAL A 223 -0.29 -0.86 9.96
C VAL A 223 -1.56 -0.07 9.67
N ALA A 224 -2.24 0.41 10.71
CA ALA A 224 -3.49 1.15 10.58
C ALA A 224 -3.65 2.16 11.73
N TRP A 225 -3.84 3.43 11.39
CA TRP A 225 -4.20 4.48 12.35
C TRP A 225 -5.64 4.33 12.85
N THR A 226 -5.88 4.74 14.09
CA THR A 226 -7.22 5.06 14.61
C THR A 226 -7.53 6.55 14.42
N ALA A 227 -8.80 6.92 14.44
CA ALA A 227 -9.24 8.30 14.19
C ALA A 227 -8.81 9.27 15.31
N GLY A 228 -8.81 8.80 16.56
CA GLY A 228 -8.68 9.64 17.74
C GLY A 228 -9.95 10.47 18.01
N GLU A 229 -9.82 11.51 18.83
CA GLU A 229 -10.88 12.49 19.10
C GLU A 229 -10.53 13.84 18.47
N LEU A 230 -11.50 14.58 17.93
CA LEU A 230 -11.29 15.95 17.45
C LEU A 230 -11.36 16.93 18.63
N ASP A 231 -10.27 17.61 18.96
CA ASP A 231 -10.26 18.68 19.95
C ASP A 231 -10.96 19.94 19.38
N PRO A 232 -12.10 20.38 19.98
CA PRO A 232 -12.90 21.48 19.45
C PRO A 232 -12.32 22.88 19.75
N GLN A 233 -11.12 22.98 20.33
CA GLN A 233 -10.41 24.23 20.63
C GLN A 233 -9.18 24.43 19.76
N THR A 234 -8.52 23.34 19.33
CA THR A 234 -7.36 23.39 18.43
C THR A 234 -7.68 22.98 16.99
N CYS A 235 -8.86 22.38 16.74
CA CYS A 235 -9.23 21.76 15.45
C CYS A 235 -8.30 20.61 15.04
N THR A 236 -7.64 19.93 15.98
CA THR A 236 -6.71 18.82 15.71
C THR A 236 -7.24 17.51 16.26
N PHE A 237 -6.94 16.40 15.58
CA PHE A 237 -7.16 15.06 16.13
C PHE A 237 -6.11 14.74 17.19
N VAL A 238 -6.55 14.23 18.33
CA VAL A 238 -5.72 13.90 19.51
C VAL A 238 -6.00 12.47 19.98
N GLY A 239 -5.06 11.88 20.70
CA GLY A 239 -5.22 10.53 21.25
C GLY A 239 -5.26 9.41 20.21
N GLN A 240 -4.85 9.70 18.97
CA GLN A 240 -4.71 8.72 17.90
C GLN A 240 -3.75 7.60 18.31
N LYS A 241 -4.08 6.37 17.90
CA LYS A 241 -3.33 5.15 18.16
C LYS A 241 -2.98 4.47 16.85
N LEU A 242 -1.90 3.70 16.87
CA LEU A 242 -1.45 2.95 15.71
C LEU A 242 -1.50 1.46 16.00
N TRP A 243 -2.28 0.74 15.21
CA TRP A 243 -2.29 -0.71 15.21
C TRP A 243 -1.26 -1.27 14.25
N THR A 244 -0.63 -2.38 14.64
CA THR A 244 0.27 -3.14 13.77
C THR A 244 0.40 -4.60 14.24
N SER A 245 1.08 -5.47 13.49
CA SER A 245 1.34 -6.84 13.94
C SER A 245 2.68 -7.40 13.44
N THR A 246 3.25 -8.31 14.23
CA THR A 246 4.57 -8.91 14.00
C THR A 246 4.46 -10.44 14.09
N SER A 247 5.38 -11.17 13.46
CA SER A 247 5.39 -12.64 13.49
C SER A 247 6.79 -13.19 13.25
N ASN A 248 7.20 -14.21 14.00
CA ASN A 248 8.44 -14.93 13.70
C ASN A 248 8.13 -15.98 12.62
N LEU A 249 8.55 -15.69 11.38
CA LEU A 249 8.30 -16.59 10.24
C LEU A 249 8.84 -18.01 10.51
N ALA A 250 8.09 -19.00 10.04
CA ALA A 250 8.28 -20.43 10.36
C ALA A 250 8.20 -20.81 11.85
N VAL A 251 7.71 -19.94 12.74
CA VAL A 251 7.36 -20.25 14.13
C VAL A 251 5.83 -20.13 14.31
N PRO A 252 5.07 -21.24 14.25
CA PRO A 252 3.61 -21.21 14.42
C PRO A 252 3.18 -20.59 15.75
N GLY A 253 2.06 -19.86 15.73
CA GLY A 253 1.50 -19.20 16.92
C GLY A 253 2.33 -18.04 17.48
N SER A 254 3.33 -17.54 16.74
CA SER A 254 4.19 -16.42 17.15
C SER A 254 3.65 -15.03 16.78
N MET A 255 2.42 -14.94 16.28
CA MET A 255 1.82 -13.66 15.89
C MET A 255 1.46 -12.82 17.11
N MET A 256 1.90 -11.56 17.10
CA MET A 256 1.60 -10.56 18.12
C MET A 256 1.03 -9.32 17.44
N VAL A 257 -0.21 -8.96 17.77
CA VAL A 257 -0.82 -7.66 17.43
C VAL A 257 -0.37 -6.65 18.48
N ASN A 258 -0.09 -5.41 18.09
CA ASN A 258 0.33 -4.34 19.00
C ASN A 258 -0.46 -3.06 18.75
N ARG A 259 -0.81 -2.36 19.82
CA ARG A 259 -1.27 -0.96 19.79
C ARG A 259 -0.17 -0.06 20.29
N LEU A 260 0.13 0.98 19.53
CA LEU A 260 1.08 2.03 19.89
C LEU A 260 0.32 3.33 20.12
N ASP A 261 0.82 4.14 21.05
CA ASP A 261 0.49 5.54 21.16
C ASP A 261 0.96 6.32 19.92
N GLY A 262 0.09 7.16 19.35
CA GLY A 262 0.34 7.83 18.07
C GLY A 262 1.38 8.94 18.12
N ASP A 263 1.48 9.65 19.24
CA ASP A 263 2.35 10.81 19.38
C ASP A 263 3.76 10.42 19.82
N SER A 264 3.89 9.37 20.63
CA SER A 264 5.18 8.89 21.14
C SER A 264 5.72 7.60 20.48
N GLY A 265 4.88 6.83 19.78
CA GLY A 265 5.22 5.50 19.29
C GLY A 265 5.35 4.43 20.39
N THR A 266 5.03 4.76 21.65
CA THR A 266 5.11 3.82 22.78
C THR A 266 4.15 2.66 22.58
N ILE A 267 4.62 1.42 22.68
CA ILE A 267 3.74 0.24 22.67
C ILE A 267 2.94 0.23 23.97
N GLU A 268 1.62 0.36 23.87
CA GLU A 268 0.70 0.34 25.00
C GLU A 268 0.18 -1.07 25.25
N ASP A 269 -0.22 -1.77 24.19
CA ASP A 269 -0.80 -3.12 24.25
C ASP A 269 -0.10 -4.09 23.29
N THR A 270 -0.01 -5.36 23.72
CA THR A 270 0.51 -6.47 22.93
C THR A 270 -0.39 -7.70 23.12
N ILE A 271 -1.15 -8.06 22.08
CA ILE A 271 -2.15 -9.12 22.08
C ILE A 271 -1.58 -10.35 21.34
N PRO A 272 -1.42 -11.52 22.01
CA PRO A 272 -0.97 -12.73 21.35
C PRO A 272 -2.10 -13.35 20.50
N ALA A 273 -1.80 -13.71 19.25
CA ALA A 273 -2.72 -14.36 18.31
C ALA A 273 -2.30 -15.81 17.99
N PRO A 274 -2.13 -16.71 18.97
CA PRO A 274 -1.48 -18.01 18.77
C PRO A 274 -2.34 -19.02 17.97
N GLY A 275 -3.64 -18.75 17.81
CA GLY A 275 -4.56 -19.55 17.00
C GLY A 275 -4.66 -19.12 15.53
N VAL A 276 -4.05 -17.98 15.17
CA VAL A 276 -4.00 -17.51 13.78
C VAL A 276 -2.78 -18.15 13.10
N ASP A 277 -3.00 -18.85 11.98
CA ASP A 277 -1.89 -19.37 11.18
C ASP A 277 -1.16 -18.22 10.46
N ILE A 278 0.16 -18.25 10.51
CA ILE A 278 1.02 -17.25 9.87
C ILE A 278 1.32 -17.60 8.41
N GLY A 279 1.16 -18.85 7.98
CA GLY A 279 1.59 -19.29 6.65
C GLY A 279 3.05 -18.91 6.36
N SER A 280 3.32 -18.41 5.15
CA SER A 280 4.66 -17.94 4.76
C SER A 280 5.02 -16.55 5.29
N TRP A 281 4.04 -15.69 5.56
CA TRP A 281 4.24 -14.23 5.61
C TRP A 281 3.59 -13.49 6.78
N GLY A 282 2.79 -14.17 7.61
CA GLY A 282 2.06 -13.59 8.74
C GLY A 282 0.74 -12.92 8.35
N ALA A 283 0.24 -12.10 9.27
CA ALA A 283 -0.74 -11.06 8.94
C ALA A 283 -0.16 -10.13 7.87
N TYR A 284 -0.99 -9.71 6.93
CA TYR A 284 -0.53 -9.19 5.64
C TYR A 284 -1.33 -7.95 5.25
N GLY A 285 -2.66 -8.04 5.17
CA GLY A 285 -3.58 -6.90 5.11
C GLY A 285 -3.93 -6.38 6.50
N GLY A 286 -4.24 -5.09 6.61
CA GLY A 286 -4.79 -4.50 7.83
C GLY A 286 -5.46 -3.15 7.60
N ALA A 287 -6.50 -2.87 8.40
CA ALA A 287 -7.30 -1.65 8.40
C ALA A 287 -7.93 -1.44 9.80
N VAL A 288 -8.64 -0.33 10.01
CA VAL A 288 -9.59 -0.16 11.12
C VAL A 288 -11.01 -0.03 10.61
N ASP A 289 -11.99 -0.32 11.47
CA ASP A 289 -13.38 0.07 11.27
C ASP A 289 -13.68 1.43 11.96
N GLY A 290 -14.92 1.90 11.85
CA GLY A 290 -15.38 3.15 12.46
C GLY A 290 -15.42 3.15 14.01
N GLU A 291 -15.24 1.99 14.64
CA GLU A 291 -15.08 1.86 16.10
C GLU A 291 -13.60 1.88 16.53
N ASN A 292 -12.66 2.00 15.57
CA ASN A 292 -11.21 1.90 15.76
C ASN A 292 -10.70 0.48 16.11
N ASN A 293 -11.53 -0.55 15.93
CA ASN A 293 -11.10 -1.94 16.08
C ASN A 293 -10.09 -2.27 14.96
N PHE A 294 -9.03 -3.02 15.28
CA PHE A 294 -8.06 -3.42 14.27
C PHE A 294 -8.51 -4.68 13.56
N TRP A 295 -8.63 -4.61 12.24
CA TRP A 295 -8.87 -5.78 11.40
C TRP A 295 -7.64 -6.11 10.58
N PHE A 296 -7.32 -7.40 10.45
CA PHE A 296 -6.20 -7.87 9.65
C PHE A 296 -6.50 -9.20 8.95
N SER A 297 -5.90 -9.40 7.77
CA SER A 297 -5.99 -10.64 7.01
C SER A 297 -4.64 -11.33 6.96
N THR A 298 -4.62 -12.66 7.14
CA THR A 298 -3.42 -13.48 6.89
C THR A 298 -3.22 -13.67 5.40
N HIS A 299 -1.98 -13.68 4.91
CA HIS A 299 -1.70 -14.00 3.51
C HIS A 299 -2.34 -15.33 3.07
N GLY A 300 -2.72 -15.44 1.80
CA GLY A 300 -3.28 -16.66 1.18
C GLY A 300 -2.41 -17.93 1.20
N SER A 301 -1.25 -17.92 1.89
CA SER A 301 -0.44 -19.10 2.19
C SER A 301 -0.61 -19.64 3.62
N ALA A 302 -1.46 -19.01 4.44
CA ALA A 302 -1.99 -19.60 5.68
C ALA A 302 -3.09 -20.62 5.38
N ASN A 303 -3.34 -21.57 6.28
CA ASN A 303 -4.24 -22.71 6.05
C ASN A 303 -5.19 -23.02 7.23
N PRO A 304 -6.47 -22.58 7.20
CA PRO A 304 -7.04 -21.66 6.22
C PRO A 304 -6.50 -20.24 6.39
N PRO A 305 -6.54 -19.38 5.34
CA PRO A 305 -6.41 -17.96 5.53
C PRO A 305 -7.61 -17.41 6.32
N THR A 306 -7.37 -16.34 7.08
CA THR A 306 -8.35 -15.76 8.02
C THR A 306 -8.42 -14.25 7.92
N LEU A 307 -9.59 -13.72 8.28
CA LEU A 307 -9.82 -12.34 8.68
C LEU A 307 -9.94 -12.34 10.22
N SER A 308 -9.30 -11.40 10.90
CA SER A 308 -9.38 -11.28 12.36
C SER A 308 -9.64 -9.83 12.77
N ARG A 309 -10.40 -9.64 13.86
CA ARG A 309 -10.59 -8.37 14.56
C ARG A 309 -9.95 -8.43 15.95
N VAL A 310 -9.25 -7.38 16.37
CA VAL A 310 -8.99 -7.06 17.78
C VAL A 310 -9.80 -5.82 18.14
N THR A 311 -10.69 -5.92 19.12
CA THR A 311 -11.53 -4.80 19.55
C THR A 311 -10.73 -3.70 20.25
N TYR A 312 -11.17 -2.44 20.12
CA TYR A 312 -10.43 -1.30 20.64
C TYR A 312 -10.46 -1.18 22.17
N ASP A 313 -11.63 -1.34 22.80
CA ASP A 313 -11.79 -1.09 24.24
C ASP A 313 -11.31 -2.25 25.12
N ASP A 314 -11.60 -3.50 24.75
CA ASP A 314 -11.36 -4.70 25.57
C ASP A 314 -10.38 -5.72 24.98
N LEU A 315 -9.77 -5.40 23.82
CA LEU A 315 -8.66 -6.15 23.21
C LEU A 315 -8.97 -7.63 22.86
N VAL A 316 -10.25 -7.92 22.60
CA VAL A 316 -10.73 -9.26 22.26
C VAL A 316 -10.42 -9.59 20.81
N LEU A 317 -9.64 -10.67 20.61
CA LEU A 317 -9.36 -11.25 19.31
C LEU A 317 -10.49 -12.21 18.88
N THR A 318 -11.16 -11.89 17.76
CA THR A 318 -12.07 -12.79 17.04
C THR A 318 -11.50 -13.07 15.65
N THR A 319 -11.68 -14.30 15.15
CA THR A 319 -11.08 -14.78 13.90
C THR A 319 -12.08 -15.60 13.10
N TRP A 320 -12.24 -15.27 11.81
CA TRP A 320 -13.09 -15.95 10.84
C TRP A 320 -12.25 -16.53 9.69
N PRO A 321 -12.59 -17.71 9.16
CA PRO A 321 -11.97 -18.19 7.92
C PRO A 321 -12.42 -17.33 6.73
N VAL A 322 -11.48 -17.05 5.83
CA VAL A 322 -11.77 -16.46 4.51
C VAL A 322 -12.42 -17.52 3.61
N PRO A 323 -13.29 -17.15 2.64
CA PRO A 323 -13.95 -18.11 1.76
C PRO A 323 -12.98 -19.04 1.02
N ALA A 324 -13.32 -20.33 0.96
CA ALA A 324 -12.42 -21.35 0.43
C ALA A 324 -12.06 -21.10 -1.05
N GLY A 325 -10.77 -20.89 -1.31
CA GLY A 325 -10.23 -20.56 -2.63
C GLY A 325 -9.78 -19.11 -2.77
N VAL A 326 -10.34 -18.18 -1.98
CA VAL A 326 -9.85 -16.80 -1.90
C VAL A 326 -8.52 -16.76 -1.15
N ALA A 327 -7.53 -16.10 -1.73
CA ALA A 327 -6.16 -16.03 -1.21
C ALA A 327 -5.79 -14.57 -0.87
N PRO A 328 -5.90 -14.12 0.40
CA PRO A 328 -5.81 -12.70 0.74
C PRO A 328 -4.44 -12.04 0.49
N TYR A 329 -4.51 -10.74 0.18
CA TYR A 329 -3.36 -9.86 0.00
C TYR A 329 -3.57 -8.48 0.68
N GLY A 330 -4.32 -7.58 0.04
CA GLY A 330 -4.78 -6.31 0.60
C GLY A 330 -6.14 -6.43 1.30
N MET A 331 -6.50 -5.40 2.05
CA MET A 331 -7.84 -5.23 2.60
C MET A 331 -8.15 -3.75 2.86
N THR A 332 -9.43 -3.42 2.94
CA THR A 332 -9.94 -2.07 3.25
C THR A 332 -11.30 -2.18 3.93
N PHE A 333 -11.86 -1.06 4.39
CA PHE A 333 -13.27 -0.94 4.77
C PHE A 333 -13.95 0.06 3.83
N ASP A 334 -15.25 -0.14 3.59
CA ASP A 334 -16.09 0.86 2.94
C ASP A 334 -16.87 1.72 3.96
N SER A 335 -17.61 2.71 3.46
CA SER A 335 -18.44 3.62 4.26
C SER A 335 -19.68 2.97 4.88
N GLU A 336 -20.08 1.78 4.42
CA GLU A 336 -21.21 1.02 4.97
C GLU A 336 -20.77 0.13 6.16
N GLY A 337 -19.45 -0.07 6.33
CA GLY A 337 -18.87 -0.87 7.41
C GLY A 337 -18.53 -2.30 7.02
N TYR A 338 -18.55 -2.66 5.72
CA TYR A 338 -18.11 -3.99 5.28
C TYR A 338 -16.57 -4.06 5.21
N ALA A 339 -16.01 -5.19 5.64
CA ALA A 339 -14.59 -5.47 5.50
C ALA A 339 -14.31 -6.14 4.15
N TRP A 340 -13.46 -5.54 3.32
CA TRP A 340 -13.12 -6.05 1.99
C TRP A 340 -11.73 -6.67 1.98
N VAL A 341 -11.57 -7.79 1.28
CA VAL A 341 -10.30 -8.51 1.15
C VAL A 341 -10.00 -8.78 -0.33
N ALA A 342 -8.84 -8.31 -0.79
CA ALA A 342 -8.35 -8.59 -2.13
C ALA A 342 -7.77 -10.00 -2.19
N GLY A 343 -8.40 -10.88 -2.98
CA GLY A 343 -7.84 -12.19 -3.31
C GLY A 343 -6.89 -12.09 -4.49
N TYR A 344 -5.61 -12.43 -4.28
CA TYR A 344 -4.65 -12.60 -5.38
C TYR A 344 -4.98 -13.85 -6.22
N ALA A 345 -5.76 -14.76 -5.64
CA ALA A 345 -6.52 -15.80 -6.34
C ALA A 345 -7.92 -15.93 -5.71
N GLY A 346 -8.87 -16.52 -6.44
CA GLY A 346 -10.18 -16.94 -5.95
C GLY A 346 -11.30 -15.90 -5.94
N GLY A 347 -10.97 -14.61 -6.06
CA GLY A 347 -11.94 -13.51 -6.09
C GLY A 347 -11.67 -12.45 -5.03
N VAL A 348 -12.27 -11.28 -5.18
CA VAL A 348 -12.40 -10.29 -4.09
C VAL A 348 -13.53 -10.73 -3.17
N ALA A 349 -13.38 -10.57 -1.85
CA ALA A 349 -14.39 -10.99 -0.88
C ALA A 349 -14.84 -9.82 0.02
N ARG A 350 -16.14 -9.70 0.28
CA ARG A 350 -16.77 -8.75 1.21
C ARG A 350 -17.27 -9.52 2.43
N PHE A 351 -16.92 -9.06 3.64
CA PHE A 351 -17.41 -9.60 4.90
C PHE A 351 -18.35 -8.61 5.59
N ASP A 352 -19.46 -9.13 6.09
CA ASP A 352 -20.44 -8.42 6.91
C ASP A 352 -20.19 -8.74 8.40
N PRO A 353 -19.74 -7.75 9.21
CA PRO A 353 -19.49 -7.94 10.64
C PRO A 353 -20.75 -8.20 11.49
N ASP A 354 -21.95 -7.81 11.02
CA ASP A 354 -23.22 -7.96 11.75
C ASP A 354 -23.85 -9.34 11.53
N SER A 355 -23.73 -9.90 10.32
CA SER A 355 -24.22 -11.25 10.00
C SER A 355 -23.14 -12.35 10.04
N GLU A 356 -21.86 -11.97 10.24
CA GLU A 356 -20.67 -12.82 10.13
C GLU A 356 -20.62 -13.63 8.81
N SER A 357 -21.10 -13.03 7.72
CA SER A 357 -21.23 -13.69 6.42
C SER A 357 -20.33 -13.08 5.33
N TRP A 358 -20.12 -13.83 4.25
CA TRP A 358 -19.20 -13.48 3.17
C TRP A 358 -19.90 -13.53 1.81
N ASP A 359 -19.68 -12.49 1.01
CA ASP A 359 -19.88 -12.52 -0.44
C ASP A 359 -18.52 -12.58 -1.17
N VAL A 360 -18.53 -13.09 -2.40
CA VAL A 360 -17.33 -13.17 -3.25
C VAL A 360 -17.65 -12.68 -4.67
N VAL A 361 -16.75 -11.85 -5.20
CA VAL A 361 -16.72 -11.32 -6.56
C VAL A 361 -15.63 -12.09 -7.33
N PRO A 362 -15.93 -13.30 -7.86
CA PRO A 362 -14.93 -14.22 -8.41
C PRO A 362 -14.25 -13.72 -9.70
N GLN A 363 -14.84 -12.73 -10.37
CA GLN A 363 -14.31 -12.15 -11.60
C GLN A 363 -13.17 -11.13 -11.39
N VAL A 364 -12.98 -10.59 -10.18
CA VAL A 364 -11.87 -9.69 -9.85
C VAL A 364 -10.84 -10.43 -8.99
N THR A 365 -9.58 -10.41 -9.40
CA THR A 365 -8.44 -10.85 -8.56
C THR A 365 -7.38 -9.75 -8.55
N GLY A 366 -6.75 -9.54 -7.40
CA GLY A 366 -5.90 -8.37 -7.20
C GLY A 366 -5.13 -8.36 -5.90
N LEU A 367 -4.38 -7.27 -5.69
CA LEU A 367 -3.36 -7.17 -4.65
C LEU A 367 -3.73 -6.11 -3.61
N GLY A 368 -3.52 -4.82 -3.91
CA GLY A 368 -4.01 -3.70 -3.11
C GLY A 368 -5.46 -3.36 -3.43
N MET A 369 -6.15 -2.75 -2.47
CA MET A 369 -7.50 -2.23 -2.65
C MET A 369 -7.76 -1.05 -1.71
N GLN A 370 -8.65 -0.15 -2.13
CA GLN A 370 -9.13 0.96 -1.30
C GLN A 370 -10.58 1.31 -1.69
N ALA A 371 -11.45 1.47 -0.69
CA ALA A 371 -12.77 2.05 -0.90
C ALA A 371 -12.68 3.56 -1.15
N ASP A 372 -13.59 4.13 -1.94
CA ASP A 372 -13.80 5.57 -2.05
C ASP A 372 -15.09 6.03 -1.33
N GLY A 373 -15.25 7.34 -1.19
CA GLY A 373 -16.44 7.95 -0.61
C GLY A 373 -17.66 8.00 -1.54
N GLN A 374 -17.64 7.30 -2.69
CA GLN A 374 -18.75 7.22 -3.65
C GLN A 374 -19.40 5.82 -3.66
N GLY A 375 -19.04 4.93 -2.72
CA GLY A 375 -19.58 3.57 -2.66
C GLY A 375 -18.92 2.62 -3.67
N ARG A 376 -17.64 2.83 -4.00
CA ARG A 376 -16.86 1.91 -4.85
C ARG A 376 -15.64 1.38 -4.11
N VAL A 377 -15.31 0.11 -4.32
CA VAL A 377 -14.01 -0.46 -3.93
C VAL A 377 -13.15 -0.64 -5.18
N TRP A 378 -12.02 0.06 -5.19
CA TRP A 378 -11.02 -0.01 -6.26
C TRP A 378 -9.97 -1.07 -5.92
N VAL A 379 -9.63 -1.93 -6.88
CA VAL A 379 -8.76 -3.10 -6.69
C VAL A 379 -7.68 -3.13 -7.77
N GLY A 380 -6.41 -3.26 -7.36
CA GLY A 380 -5.27 -3.37 -8.29
C GLY A 380 -5.20 -4.78 -8.87
N THR A 381 -5.55 -4.92 -10.15
CA THR A 381 -5.73 -6.22 -10.82
C THR A 381 -4.50 -6.66 -11.61
N TYR A 382 -4.35 -7.97 -11.78
CA TYR A 382 -3.35 -8.56 -12.66
C TYR A 382 -3.85 -9.90 -13.23
N GLY A 383 -3.09 -10.50 -14.14
CA GLY A 383 -3.41 -11.81 -14.69
C GLY A 383 -4.67 -11.79 -15.56
N GLY A 384 -5.69 -12.58 -15.20
CA GLY A 384 -6.85 -12.87 -16.06
C GLY A 384 -7.74 -11.68 -16.42
N MET A 385 -7.80 -10.64 -15.57
CA MET A 385 -8.50 -9.38 -15.86
C MET A 385 -7.62 -8.37 -16.63
N GLY A 386 -6.31 -8.61 -16.71
CA GLY A 386 -5.32 -7.65 -17.17
C GLY A 386 -4.75 -6.80 -16.02
N THR A 387 -3.62 -6.14 -16.32
CA THR A 387 -2.96 -5.23 -15.38
C THR A 387 -3.65 -3.87 -15.42
N GLY A 388 -4.15 -3.42 -14.27
CA GLY A 388 -4.92 -2.18 -14.18
C GLY A 388 -5.57 -1.98 -12.82
N VAL A 389 -6.66 -1.23 -12.77
CA VAL A 389 -7.50 -1.08 -11.58
C VAL A 389 -8.97 -1.29 -11.95
N ALA A 390 -9.69 -2.07 -11.15
CA ALA A 390 -11.12 -2.35 -11.34
C ALA A 390 -11.95 -1.74 -10.21
N ALA A 391 -13.15 -1.26 -10.53
CA ALA A 391 -14.11 -0.73 -9.57
C ALA A 391 -15.24 -1.75 -9.32
N ILE A 392 -15.58 -1.96 -8.05
CA ILE A 392 -16.70 -2.80 -7.60
C ILE A 392 -17.68 -1.92 -6.81
N ASP A 393 -18.97 -1.98 -7.12
CA ASP A 393 -20.02 -1.33 -6.33
C ASP A 393 -20.17 -1.97 -4.94
N VAL A 394 -20.16 -1.16 -3.87
CA VAL A 394 -20.11 -1.70 -2.50
C VAL A 394 -21.37 -2.44 -2.08
N GLN A 395 -22.53 -2.12 -2.66
CA GLN A 395 -23.82 -2.67 -2.24
C GLN A 395 -24.20 -3.88 -3.10
N THR A 396 -24.17 -3.72 -4.43
CA THR A 396 -24.63 -4.69 -5.45
C THR A 396 -23.58 -5.70 -5.86
N LEU A 397 -22.29 -5.44 -5.59
CA LEU A 397 -21.15 -6.27 -5.99
C LEU A 397 -20.92 -6.37 -7.52
N GLU A 398 -21.57 -5.50 -8.30
CA GLU A 398 -21.31 -5.40 -9.74
C GLU A 398 -19.92 -4.80 -9.99
N VAL A 399 -19.20 -5.32 -10.99
CA VAL A 399 -17.96 -4.70 -11.48
C VAL A 399 -18.37 -3.56 -12.40
N LEU A 400 -18.16 -2.34 -11.94
CA LEU A 400 -18.56 -1.12 -12.61
C LEU A 400 -17.65 -0.79 -13.79
N ASP A 401 -16.33 -0.94 -13.60
CA ASP A 401 -15.32 -0.56 -14.60
C ASP A 401 -13.98 -1.31 -14.42
N PHE A 402 -13.15 -1.27 -15.46
CA PHE A 402 -11.73 -1.64 -15.44
C PHE A 402 -10.88 -0.67 -16.28
N ILE A 403 -9.96 0.04 -15.63
CA ILE A 403 -9.00 0.96 -16.26
C ILE A 403 -7.65 0.23 -16.46
N PRO A 404 -7.21 -0.02 -17.70
CA PRO A 404 -5.92 -0.67 -17.96
C PRO A 404 -4.76 0.30 -17.73
N ILE A 405 -3.81 -0.09 -16.89
CA ILE A 405 -2.62 0.71 -16.55
C ILE A 405 -1.37 0.06 -17.15
N ALA A 406 -0.50 0.85 -17.79
CA ALA A 406 0.72 0.39 -18.45
C ALA A 406 1.86 0.03 -17.47
N ALA A 407 1.54 -0.69 -16.40
CA ALA A 407 2.45 -1.23 -15.41
C ALA A 407 2.75 -2.72 -15.67
N GLY A 408 3.81 -3.26 -15.07
CA GLY A 408 4.04 -4.72 -15.04
C GLY A 408 3.02 -5.46 -14.15
N VAL A 409 2.72 -4.87 -12.99
CA VAL A 409 1.68 -5.30 -12.04
C VAL A 409 1.22 -4.06 -11.27
N THR A 410 -0.07 -3.91 -11.03
CA THR A 410 -0.60 -2.89 -10.12
C THR A 410 -0.63 -3.49 -8.71
N LYS A 411 0.17 -2.92 -7.81
CA LYS A 411 0.43 -3.47 -6.48
C LYS A 411 -0.48 -2.84 -5.44
N GLY A 412 -0.49 -1.51 -5.37
CA GLY A 412 -1.26 -0.73 -4.41
C GLY A 412 -2.37 0.07 -5.06
N VAL A 413 -3.42 0.33 -4.29
CA VAL A 413 -4.47 1.28 -4.62
C VAL A 413 -4.70 2.17 -3.40
N SER A 414 -4.88 3.46 -3.62
CA SER A 414 -5.39 4.41 -2.64
C SER A 414 -6.17 5.51 -3.36
N ILE A 415 -6.87 6.39 -2.65
CA ILE A 415 -7.70 7.46 -3.22
C ILE A 415 -7.23 8.79 -2.62
N ASP A 416 -6.97 9.83 -3.42
CA ASP A 416 -6.59 11.13 -2.86
C ASP A 416 -7.78 12.03 -2.52
N PHE A 417 -7.51 13.21 -1.94
CA PHE A 417 -8.54 14.17 -1.52
C PHE A 417 -9.48 14.59 -2.66
N PHE A 418 -8.99 14.58 -3.91
CA PHE A 418 -9.75 14.97 -5.10
C PHE A 418 -10.47 13.78 -5.75
N GLY A 419 -10.36 12.58 -5.14
CA GLY A 419 -10.95 11.36 -5.64
C GLY A 419 -10.20 10.69 -6.79
N TYR A 420 -8.97 11.12 -7.09
CA TYR A 420 -8.14 10.40 -8.05
C TYR A 420 -7.75 9.03 -7.49
N VAL A 421 -7.85 8.00 -8.33
CA VAL A 421 -7.45 6.65 -7.99
C VAL A 421 -5.94 6.55 -8.18
N TRP A 422 -5.21 6.40 -7.07
CA TRP A 422 -3.76 6.24 -7.09
C TRP A 422 -3.37 4.78 -7.13
N VAL A 423 -2.62 4.39 -8.15
CA VAL A 423 -2.18 3.03 -8.38
C VAL A 423 -0.66 2.97 -8.30
N VAL A 424 -0.11 2.17 -7.39
CA VAL A 424 1.34 1.99 -7.19
C VAL A 424 1.77 0.67 -7.80
N ASP A 425 2.83 0.65 -8.62
CA ASP A 425 3.36 -0.58 -9.21
C ASP A 425 4.29 -1.37 -8.26
N MET A 426 5.00 -2.37 -8.79
CA MET A 426 6.04 -3.11 -8.07
C MET A 426 7.46 -2.77 -8.57
N ALA A 427 7.67 -1.55 -9.09
CA ALA A 427 8.90 -1.11 -9.73
C ALA A 427 9.22 0.38 -9.45
N SER A 428 8.79 1.32 -10.28
CA SER A 428 9.23 2.73 -10.25
C SER A 428 8.11 3.75 -10.16
N SER A 429 6.86 3.34 -10.35
CA SER A 429 5.80 4.24 -10.80
C SER A 429 4.56 4.24 -9.91
N ALA A 430 4.13 5.45 -9.53
CA ALA A 430 2.81 5.73 -8.96
C ALA A 430 1.99 6.51 -9.99
N TYR A 431 0.86 5.96 -10.41
CA TYR A 431 -0.06 6.52 -11.40
C TYR A 431 -1.22 7.20 -10.69
N ARG A 432 -1.50 8.47 -11.02
CA ARG A 432 -2.74 9.16 -10.67
C ARG A 432 -3.73 8.96 -11.81
N VAL A 433 -4.81 8.23 -11.55
CA VAL A 433 -5.84 7.85 -12.53
C VAL A 433 -7.11 8.63 -12.27
N ASP A 434 -7.65 9.26 -13.32
CA ASP A 434 -8.94 9.93 -13.30
C ASP A 434 -10.06 8.89 -13.50
N PRO A 435 -10.97 8.70 -12.52
CA PRO A 435 -11.95 7.62 -12.56
C PRO A 435 -13.11 7.85 -13.55
N ASP A 436 -13.26 9.07 -14.10
CA ASP A 436 -14.39 9.43 -14.97
C ASP A 436 -13.96 9.56 -16.45
N THR A 437 -12.70 9.95 -16.70
CA THR A 437 -12.11 10.07 -18.04
C THR A 437 -11.15 8.93 -18.41
N HIS A 438 -10.72 8.14 -17.41
CA HIS A 438 -9.76 7.05 -17.53
C HIS A 438 -8.35 7.50 -17.99
N GLU A 439 -8.09 8.82 -18.08
CA GLU A 439 -6.75 9.36 -18.30
C GLU A 439 -5.89 9.22 -17.03
N TYR A 440 -4.57 9.06 -17.21
CA TYR A 440 -3.64 8.98 -16.09
C TYR A 440 -2.29 9.60 -16.38
N THR A 441 -1.60 9.98 -15.32
CA THR A 441 -0.22 10.50 -15.32
C THR A 441 0.57 9.85 -14.18
N SER A 442 1.89 9.74 -14.30
CA SER A 442 2.73 9.03 -13.31
C SER A 442 3.88 9.86 -12.75
N TYR A 443 4.23 9.54 -11.51
CA TYR A 443 5.55 9.82 -10.93
C TYR A 443 6.38 8.54 -11.03
N ASP A 444 7.45 8.56 -11.82
CA ASP A 444 8.29 7.39 -12.13
C ASP A 444 9.60 7.36 -11.32
N GLY A 445 9.65 8.06 -10.19
CA GLY A 445 10.86 8.25 -9.39
C GLY A 445 11.05 7.27 -8.23
N LEU A 446 10.18 6.28 -8.03
CA LEU A 446 10.30 5.32 -6.91
C LEU A 446 11.53 4.41 -7.08
N ASP A 447 11.79 3.55 -6.10
CA ASP A 447 12.78 2.47 -6.21
C ASP A 447 12.23 1.18 -5.60
N SER A 448 11.92 0.23 -6.48
CA SER A 448 11.35 -1.07 -6.12
C SER A 448 10.12 -0.87 -5.22
N ALA A 449 9.14 -0.12 -5.73
CA ALA A 449 7.94 0.25 -4.99
C ALA A 449 7.20 -0.98 -4.47
N TYR A 450 6.71 -0.92 -3.23
CA TYR A 450 5.95 -2.01 -2.63
C TYR A 450 5.06 -1.48 -1.50
N THR A 451 3.95 -0.84 -1.88
CA THR A 451 2.94 -0.31 -0.92
C THR A 451 1.54 -0.61 -1.46
N TYR A 452 0.62 -1.01 -0.59
CA TYR A 452 -0.70 -1.55 -0.99
C TYR A 452 -1.75 -1.51 0.14
N SER A 453 -1.59 -0.58 1.07
CA SER A 453 -2.50 -0.22 2.17
C SER A 453 -2.89 1.26 2.02
N ASP A 454 -3.47 1.90 3.04
CA ASP A 454 -3.82 3.31 2.98
C ASP A 454 -2.56 4.20 2.82
N MET A 455 -2.43 4.85 1.66
CA MET A 455 -1.27 5.68 1.30
C MET A 455 -1.59 7.18 1.38
N THR A 456 -2.85 7.56 1.61
CA THR A 456 -3.34 8.96 1.53
C THR A 456 -4.18 9.38 2.75
N GLY A 457 -4.74 8.44 3.50
CA GLY A 457 -5.62 8.67 4.65
C GLY A 457 -7.10 8.45 4.32
N ALA A 458 -7.42 8.11 3.07
CA ALA A 458 -8.80 7.90 2.62
C ALA A 458 -9.47 6.69 3.27
N GLY A 459 -8.73 5.62 3.58
CA GLY A 459 -9.26 4.46 4.28
C GLY A 459 -9.72 4.81 5.68
N LEU A 460 -8.90 5.54 6.44
CA LEU A 460 -9.30 6.04 7.76
C LEU A 460 -10.43 7.08 7.66
N LYS A 461 -10.36 8.01 6.69
CA LYS A 461 -11.38 9.06 6.52
C LYS A 461 -12.75 8.48 6.20
N ASN A 462 -12.84 7.45 5.35
CA ASN A 462 -14.12 6.81 4.99
C ASN A 462 -14.83 6.13 6.17
N VAL A 463 -14.10 5.57 7.13
CA VAL A 463 -14.70 4.91 8.31
C VAL A 463 -14.92 5.86 9.49
N ALA A 464 -14.10 6.91 9.63
CA ALA A 464 -14.29 7.95 10.64
C ALA A 464 -15.42 8.93 10.27
N PHE A 465 -15.56 9.23 8.97
CA PHE A 465 -16.53 10.17 8.42
C PHE A 465 -17.22 9.59 7.17
N PRO A 466 -17.99 8.49 7.31
CA PRO A 466 -18.71 7.90 6.20
C PRO A 466 -19.72 8.89 5.60
N ALA A 467 -19.77 8.93 4.26
CA ALA A 467 -20.80 9.60 3.50
C ALA A 467 -22.20 9.05 3.89
N ARG A 468 -23.21 9.93 3.90
CA ARG A 468 -24.60 9.63 4.32
C ARG A 468 -25.64 10.22 3.39
#